data_AF-A0A5M5E854-F1
#
_entry.id   AF-A0A5M5E854-F1
#
_cell.length_a   1.000
_cell.length_b   1.000
_cell.length_c   1.000
_cell.angle_alpha   90.00
_cell.angle_beta   90.00
_cell.angle_gamma   90.00
#
_symmetry.space_group_name_H-M   'P 1'
#
loop_
_entity.id
_entity.type
_entity.pdbx_description
1 polymer ?
#
loop_
_entity_poly.entity_id
_entity_poly.type
_entity_poly.pdbx_seq_one_letter_code
_entity_poly.pdbx_strand_id
1 'polypeptide(L)'
;MKVVHSPSPSTQKREKINLFENDDPEEVAALCQQSVQLESNKILLRIDARTQVLVDPKDATSEYAEKLRQRYKLSYHHKAVGGRKKR
;
A
#
# COMPACT_ATOMS: atom_id res chain seq x y z
N MET A 1 4.45 13.02 -51.97
CA MET A 1 3.72 11.78 -51.59
C MET A 1 3.47 11.81 -50.09
N LYS A 2 2.22 11.61 -49.62
CA LYS A 2 1.91 11.55 -48.19
C LYS A 2 1.94 10.09 -47.76
N VAL A 3 2.87 9.73 -46.86
CA VAL A 3 2.98 8.38 -46.30
C VAL A 3 1.90 8.24 -45.23
N VAL A 4 0.79 7.61 -45.60
CA VAL A 4 -0.29 7.26 -44.68
C VAL A 4 0.14 6.01 -43.92
N HIS A 5 0.31 6.14 -42.60
CA HIS A 5 0.59 5.01 -41.72
C HIS A 5 -0.76 4.38 -41.37
N SER A 6 -0.97 3.12 -41.74
CA SER A 6 -2.11 2.33 -41.28
C SER A 6 -1.91 1.99 -39.80
N PRO A 7 -2.92 2.18 -38.93
CA PRO A 7 -2.82 1.75 -37.54
C PRO A 7 -2.64 0.23 -37.49
N SER A 8 -1.66 -0.25 -36.71
CA SER A 8 -1.39 -1.68 -36.53
C SER A 8 -2.64 -2.43 -36.05
N PRO A 9 -2.92 -3.64 -36.56
CA PRO A 9 -4.05 -4.45 -36.15
C PRO A 9 -3.70 -5.16 -34.84
N SER A 10 -3.72 -4.44 -33.72
CA SER A 10 -3.87 -5.08 -32.41
C SER A 10 -5.37 -5.13 -32.12
N THR A 11 -5.99 -6.24 -32.51
CA THR A 11 -7.44 -6.50 -32.31
C THR A 11 -7.77 -6.97 -30.89
N GLN A 12 -6.80 -7.00 -29.97
CA GLN A 12 -7.07 -7.28 -28.56
C GLN A 12 -7.37 -5.96 -27.84
N LYS A 13 -8.66 -5.63 -27.74
CA LYS A 13 -9.13 -4.60 -26.82
C LYS A 13 -8.70 -5.01 -25.40
N ARG A 14 -7.87 -4.20 -24.75
CA ARG A 14 -7.55 -4.39 -23.33
C ARG A 14 -8.83 -4.19 -22.53
N GLU A 15 -9.28 -5.24 -21.85
CA GLU A 15 -10.32 -5.11 -20.85
C GLU A 15 -9.80 -4.26 -19.69
N LYS A 16 -10.58 -3.24 -19.32
CA LYS A 16 -10.25 -2.40 -18.19
C LYS A 16 -10.61 -3.18 -16.93
N ILE A 17 -9.62 -3.84 -16.34
CA ILE A 17 -9.80 -4.46 -15.03
C ILE A 17 -10.26 -3.40 -14.03
N ASN A 18 -11.41 -3.63 -13.40
CA ASN A 18 -11.90 -2.80 -12.32
C ASN A 18 -11.22 -3.26 -11.03
N LEU A 19 -10.16 -2.56 -10.61
CA LEU A 19 -9.44 -2.86 -9.37
C LEU A 19 -10.29 -2.76 -8.09
N PHE A 20 -11.52 -2.25 -8.19
CA PHE A 20 -12.41 -2.01 -7.05
C PHE A 20 -13.60 -2.97 -7.01
N GLU A 21 -13.83 -3.73 -8.08
CA GLU A 21 -14.84 -4.79 -8.10
C GLU A 21 -14.14 -6.09 -7.74
N ASN A 22 -14.55 -6.70 -6.62
CA ASN A 22 -14.11 -8.03 -6.25
C ASN A 22 -15.14 -9.01 -6.79
N ASP A 23 -14.69 -9.97 -7.60
CA ASP A 23 -15.57 -10.98 -8.18
C ASP A 23 -16.17 -11.92 -7.10
N ASP A 24 -15.44 -12.14 -5.99
CA ASP A 24 -15.84 -13.03 -4.89
C ASP A 24 -15.80 -12.32 -3.51
N PRO A 25 -16.91 -11.69 -3.07
CA PRO A 25 -16.95 -10.96 -1.80
C PRO A 25 -16.86 -11.86 -0.56
N GLU A 26 -17.24 -13.13 -0.66
CA GLU A 26 -17.20 -14.09 0.45
C GLU A 26 -15.78 -14.47 0.84
N GLU A 27 -14.88 -14.64 -0.13
CA GLU A 27 -13.46 -14.91 0.12
C GLU A 27 -12.79 -13.74 0.84
N VAL A 28 -13.11 -12.52 0.44
CA VAL A 28 -12.63 -11.30 1.10
C VAL A 28 -13.07 -11.26 2.56
N ALA A 29 -14.34 -11.59 2.84
CA ALA A 29 -14.86 -11.63 4.19
C ALA A 29 -14.17 -12.71 5.05
N ALA A 30 -13.90 -13.90 4.49
CA ALA A 30 -13.17 -14.96 5.17
C ALA A 30 -11.73 -14.55 5.50
N LEU A 31 -11.02 -13.91 4.57
CA LEU A 31 -9.67 -13.38 4.77
C LEU A 31 -9.64 -12.31 5.86
N CYS A 32 -10.64 -11.42 5.89
CA CYS A 32 -10.77 -10.42 6.96
C CYS A 32 -10.98 -11.06 8.34
N GLN A 33 -11.80 -12.12 8.43
CA GLN A 33 -12.00 -12.81 9.71
C GLN A 33 -10.74 -13.55 10.16
N GLN A 34 -10.05 -14.20 9.22
CA GLN A 34 -8.80 -14.90 9.48
C GLN A 34 -7.70 -13.93 9.93
N SER A 35 -7.59 -12.75 9.32
CA SER A 35 -6.61 -11.74 9.72
C SER A 35 -6.89 -11.20 11.12
N VAL A 36 -8.16 -10.92 11.46
CA VAL A 36 -8.55 -10.50 12.81
C VAL A 36 -8.15 -11.54 13.85
N GLN A 37 -8.35 -12.83 13.57
CA GLN A 37 -7.94 -13.90 14.48
C GLN A 37 -6.42 -13.99 14.62
N LEU A 38 -5.69 -13.92 13.51
CA LEU A 38 -4.23 -14.01 13.49
C LEU A 38 -3.55 -12.80 14.16
N GLU A 39 -4.15 -11.63 14.06
CA GLU A 39 -3.61 -10.38 14.60
C GLU A 39 -4.13 -10.05 16.01
N SER A 40 -5.04 -10.86 16.56
CA SER A 40 -5.67 -10.63 17.87
C SER A 40 -4.68 -10.44 19.03
N ASN A 41 -3.49 -11.05 18.94
CA ASN A 41 -2.46 -11.00 19.98
C ASN A 41 -1.37 -9.95 19.72
N LYS A 42 -1.42 -9.24 18.60
CA LYS A 42 -0.42 -8.22 18.24
C LYS A 42 -0.72 -6.91 18.96
N ILE A 43 0.33 -6.12 19.18
CA ILE A 43 0.24 -4.79 19.80
C ILE A 43 0.75 -3.72 18.84
N LEU A 44 0.21 -2.51 18.99
CA LEU A 44 0.61 -1.36 18.19
C LEU A 44 1.93 -0.79 18.70
N LEU A 45 2.98 -0.89 17.90
CA LEU A 45 4.27 -0.25 18.12
C LEU A 45 4.39 1.01 17.27
N ARG A 46 4.62 2.16 17.93
CA ARG A 46 4.82 3.43 17.24
C ARG A 46 6.28 3.57 16.78
N ILE A 47 6.49 3.57 15.47
CA ILE A 47 7.82 3.74 14.88
C ILE A 47 8.12 5.19 14.51
N ASP A 48 7.13 6.05 14.27
CA ASP A 48 7.36 7.49 14.06
C ASP A 48 6.11 8.30 14.47
N ALA A 49 6.17 9.63 14.37
CA ALA A 49 5.07 10.53 14.67
C ALA A 49 3.77 10.15 13.93
N ARG A 50 3.89 9.62 12.70
CA ARG A 50 2.78 9.30 11.80
C ARG A 50 2.58 7.82 11.52
N THR A 51 3.43 6.95 12.04
CA THR A 51 3.49 5.54 11.62
C THR A 51 3.47 4.62 12.83
N GLN A 52 2.50 3.71 12.82
CA GLN A 52 2.31 2.65 13.80
C GLN A 52 2.22 1.32 13.07
N VAL A 53 2.68 0.25 13.70
CA VAL A 53 2.67 -1.11 13.12
C VAL A 53 2.21 -2.11 14.16
N LEU A 54 1.47 -3.13 13.72
CA LEU A 54 1.13 -4.28 14.55
C LEU A 54 2.31 -5.25 14.61
N VAL A 55 2.78 -5.53 15.82
CA VAL A 55 3.91 -6.43 16.08
C VAL A 55 3.58 -7.38 17.21
N ASP A 56 4.29 -8.51 17.26
CA ASP A 56 4.14 -9.44 18.37
C ASP A 56 4.62 -8.78 19.68
N PRO A 57 4.00 -9.08 20.83
CA PRO A 57 4.38 -8.46 22.11
C PRO A 57 5.85 -8.67 22.48
N LYS A 58 6.45 -9.78 22.03
CA LYS A 58 7.87 -10.11 22.25
C LYS A 58 8.81 -9.15 21.50
N ASP A 59 8.36 -8.62 20.37
CA ASP A 59 9.14 -7.77 19.47
C ASP A 59 8.85 -6.27 19.68
N ALA A 60 8.01 -5.91 20.65
CA ALA A 60 7.67 -4.53 20.98
C ALA A 60 8.78 -3.82 21.76
N THR A 61 9.99 -3.82 21.21
CA THR A 61 11.18 -3.21 21.77
C THR A 61 11.63 -1.99 20.94
N SER A 62 12.38 -1.09 21.57
CA SER A 62 12.96 0.08 20.88
C SER A 62 13.92 -0.34 19.77
N GLU A 63 14.74 -1.37 19.99
CA GLU A 63 15.68 -1.90 18.98
C GLU A 63 14.95 -2.40 17.73
N TYR A 64 13.83 -3.11 17.92
CA TYR A 64 13.01 -3.56 16.80
C TYR A 64 12.36 -2.38 16.08
N ALA A 65 11.89 -1.37 16.82
CA ALA A 65 11.38 -0.13 16.23
C ALA A 65 12.44 0.57 15.35
N GLU A 66 13.70 0.63 15.79
CA GLU A 66 14.81 1.20 15.01
C GLU A 66 15.11 0.39 13.74
N LYS A 67 15.13 -0.95 13.85
CA LYS A 67 15.27 -1.84 12.67
C LYS A 67 14.17 -1.55 11.65
N LEU A 68 12.92 -1.36 12.09
CA LEU A 68 11.82 -1.00 11.20
C LEU A 68 12.00 0.40 10.59
N ARG A 69 12.43 1.40 11.38
CA ARG A 69 12.74 2.75 10.86
C ARG A 69 13.78 2.70 9.74
N GLN A 70 14.86 1.93 9.95
CA GLN A 70 15.92 1.76 8.96
C GLN A 70 15.42 1.00 7.72
N ARG A 71 14.69 -0.11 7.91
CA ARG A 71 14.14 -0.94 6.83
C ARG A 71 13.24 -0.15 5.89
N TYR A 72 12.34 0.66 6.45
CA TYR A 72 11.40 1.46 5.66
C TYR A 72 11.95 2.83 5.28
N LYS A 73 13.23 3.10 5.59
CA LYS A 73 13.89 4.39 5.34
C LYS A 73 13.00 5.56 5.77
N LEU A 74 12.45 5.45 6.98
CA LEU A 74 11.65 6.51 7.61
C LEU A 74 12.58 7.64 8.06
N SER A 75 13.28 8.26 7.11
CA SER A 75 13.91 9.56 7.28
C SER A 75 12.95 10.59 6.70
N TYR A 76 12.20 11.25 7.58
CA TYR A 76 11.29 12.30 7.16
C TYR A 76 12.10 13.52 6.68
N HIS A 77 12.47 13.52 5.40
CA HIS A 77 13.13 14.66 4.74
C HIS A 77 12.31 15.23 3.58
N HIS A 78 11.12 14.69 3.32
CA HIS A 78 10.27 15.26 2.28
C HIS A 78 9.63 16.55 2.80
N LYS A 79 10.13 17.71 2.33
CA LYS A 79 9.38 18.96 2.44
C LYS A 79 8.03 18.73 1.79
N ALA A 80 6.95 19.16 2.44
CA ALA A 80 5.62 19.08 1.87
C ALA A 80 5.56 19.93 0.58
N VAL A 81 5.75 19.30 -0.58
CA VAL A 81 5.70 19.96 -1.89
C VAL A 81 4.27 19.89 -2.40
N GLY A 82 3.39 20.64 -1.78
CA GLY A 82 1.95 20.53 -2.02
C GLY A 82 1.17 21.71 -1.50
N GLY A 83 1.53 22.91 -1.96
CA GLY A 83 0.76 24.13 -1.73
C GLY A 83 -0.01 24.54 -2.99
N ARG A 84 -1.27 24.95 -2.83
CA ARG A 84 -2.03 25.62 -3.91
C ARG A 84 -1.26 26.87 -4.32
N LYS A 85 -0.76 26.92 -5.57
CA LYS A 85 -0.19 28.15 -6.14
C LYS A 85 -1.28 29.21 -6.08
N LYS A 86 -1.11 30.22 -5.21
CA LYS A 86 -2.02 31.38 -5.21
C LYS A 86 -1.94 32.00 -6.60
N ARG A 87 -3.11 32.10 -7.24
CA ARG A 87 -3.29 32.83 -8.50
C ARG A 87 -3.08 34.31 -8.27
#